data_AF-A0A1K1M4F1-F1
#
_entry.id   AF-A0A1K1M4F1-F1
#
_cell.length_a   1.000
_cell.length_b   1.000
_cell.length_c   1.000
_cell.angle_alpha   90.00
_cell.angle_beta   90.00
_cell.angle_gamma   90.00
#
_symmetry.space_group_name_H-M   'P 1'
#
loop_
_entity.id
_entity.type
_entity.pdbx_description
1 polymer ?
#
loop_
_entity_poly.entity_id
_entity_poly.type
_entity_poly.pdbx_seq_one_letter_code
_entity_poly.pdbx_strand_id
1 'polypeptide(L)'
;MKLSYKIPLAFAVALLLMFGGALYGIHILNRSINTFAEDVQTNVGDERLVSATLVQFKLQVQEWKDTLLRGKQPDKLDRYWQAFQTREHTVDSLAAQLVRQLPPGDSRSLVEQFMRAHTAMGDGYRRGFDAFKAAGFEPSAGDAAVTGVDREPAALLERAAKSIADESAAVSAQASRDAQRATTASLALMLVVLGVAMVGAFLFSRAILRPLDRAVACAQAVAGGDLTRDVDATGRDEIADLLRALQAMQTSLSGVVLEVRTHAEAVATASAQIASGNHDLSSRTESQAASLEETAASMTELTGIVRQSAEHAQHAAQLARDASNIASAGGGVMTDAVRTMNGIADSAAKVGEIIAVIDGIAFQTNILALNAAVEAARAGEQGRGFAVVAAEVRTLAQRSASAAKEIKGLIEQSTQRVDEGAVLIGRAGESIHEIVGAVQRVTTIVGEISSASQEQSGGIQQVNVAVTQMDEATQRNAALVEQATAATQALAEQASALRHAVAVFRLPEMA
;
A
#
# COMPACT_ATOMS: atom_id res chain seq x y z
N MET A 1 -26.21 25.43 -15.16
CA MET A 1 -27.37 25.14 -14.28
C MET A 1 -27.27 23.71 -13.83
N LYS A 2 -27.51 23.48 -12.53
CA LYS A 2 -27.59 22.15 -11.96
C LYS A 2 -28.69 21.31 -12.62
N LEU A 3 -28.48 20.00 -12.70
CA LEU A 3 -29.41 19.01 -13.24
C LEU A 3 -30.75 19.06 -12.52
N SER A 4 -30.71 19.28 -11.20
CA SER A 4 -31.86 19.52 -10.33
C SER A 4 -32.76 20.67 -10.78
N TYR A 5 -32.25 21.66 -11.52
CA TYR A 5 -33.06 22.72 -12.12
C TYR A 5 -33.37 22.48 -13.61
N LYS A 6 -32.45 21.85 -14.35
CA LYS A 6 -32.64 21.57 -15.79
C LYS A 6 -33.79 20.59 -16.05
N ILE A 7 -33.88 19.50 -15.27
CA ILE A 7 -34.94 18.48 -15.42
C ILE A 7 -36.33 19.10 -15.23
N PRO A 8 -36.67 19.72 -14.07
CA PRO A 8 -38.01 20.25 -13.87
C PRO A 8 -38.33 21.40 -14.83
N LEU A 9 -37.35 22.23 -15.22
CA LEU A 9 -37.57 23.29 -16.20
C LEU A 9 -37.90 22.73 -17.59
N ALA A 10 -37.19 21.71 -18.05
CA ALA A 10 -37.46 21.06 -19.34
C ALA A 10 -38.86 20.42 -19.36
N PHE A 11 -39.23 19.72 -18.27
CA PHE A 11 -40.57 19.17 -18.11
C PHE A 11 -41.65 20.26 -18.03
N ALA A 12 -41.42 21.34 -17.29
CA ALA A 12 -42.36 22.45 -17.17
C ALA A 12 -42.61 23.13 -18.52
N VAL A 13 -41.55 23.38 -19.30
CA VAL A 13 -41.67 23.96 -20.65
C VAL A 13 -42.44 23.02 -21.58
N ALA A 14 -42.13 21.71 -21.56
CA ALA A 14 -42.85 20.73 -22.39
C ALA A 14 -44.33 20.64 -22.02
N LEU A 15 -44.66 20.64 -20.71
CA LEU A 15 -46.03 20.62 -20.21
C LEU A 15 -46.78 21.91 -20.57
N LEU A 16 -46.14 23.08 -20.45
CA LEU A 16 -46.74 24.36 -20.84
C LEU A 16 -47.05 24.42 -22.34
N LEU A 17 -46.15 23.91 -23.19
CA LEU A 17 -46.37 23.84 -24.64
C LEU A 17 -47.52 22.89 -24.99
N MET A 18 -47.58 21.71 -24.36
CA MET A 18 -48.69 20.77 -24.56
C MET A 18 -50.02 21.36 -24.08
N PHE A 19 -50.03 21.98 -22.90
CA PHE A 19 -51.23 22.60 -22.32
C PHE A 19 -51.73 23.77 -23.19
N GLY A 20 -50.82 24.64 -23.66
CA GLY A 20 -51.16 25.73 -24.57
C GLY A 20 -51.74 25.24 -25.91
N GLY A 21 -51.14 24.19 -26.49
CA GLY A 21 -51.66 23.55 -27.70
C GLY A 21 -53.05 22.93 -27.51
N ALA A 22 -53.28 22.27 -26.37
CA ALA A 22 -54.58 21.70 -26.03
C ALA A 22 -55.65 22.77 -25.85
N LEU A 23 -55.36 23.85 -25.12
CA LEU A 23 -56.29 24.98 -24.95
C LEU A 23 -56.65 25.65 -26.28
N TYR A 24 -55.67 25.83 -27.16
CA TYR A 24 -55.92 26.38 -28.49
C TYR A 24 -56.79 25.46 -29.35
N GLY A 25 -56.55 24.14 -29.29
CA GLY A 25 -57.40 23.14 -29.96
C GLY A 25 -58.84 23.17 -29.48
N ILE A 26 -59.07 23.24 -28.16
CA ILE A 26 -60.40 23.36 -27.56
C ILE A 26 -61.09 24.66 -28.01
N HIS A 27 -60.36 25.78 -28.03
CA HIS A 27 -60.90 27.07 -28.46
C HIS A 27 -61.39 27.03 -29.92
N ILE A 28 -60.61 26.44 -30.83
CA ILE A 28 -60.98 26.26 -32.24
C ILE A 28 -62.20 25.34 -32.37
N LEU A 29 -62.21 24.21 -31.65
CA LEU A 29 -63.31 23.25 -31.71
C LEU A 29 -64.62 23.89 -31.24
N ASN A 30 -64.61 24.61 -30.12
CA ASN A 30 -65.78 25.32 -29.61
C ASN A 30 -66.31 26.35 -30.62
N ARG A 31 -65.42 27.08 -31.30
CA ARG A 31 -65.83 28.02 -32.36
C ARG A 31 -66.52 27.30 -33.52
N SER A 32 -66.00 26.17 -33.96
CA SER A 32 -66.60 25.35 -35.02
C SER A 32 -67.96 24.76 -34.61
N ILE A 33 -68.10 24.34 -33.35
CA ILE A 33 -69.37 23.81 -32.81
C ILE A 33 -70.43 24.92 -32.78
N ASN A 34 -70.07 26.13 -32.33
CA ASN A 34 -71.01 27.26 -32.27
C ASN A 34 -71.52 27.65 -33.67
N THR A 35 -70.64 27.75 -34.68
CA THR A 35 -71.05 28.04 -36.07
C THR A 35 -71.99 26.97 -36.63
N PHE A 36 -71.79 25.69 -36.28
CA PHE A 36 -72.70 24.63 -36.70
C PHE A 36 -74.06 24.69 -35.97
N ALA A 37 -74.04 24.95 -34.65
CA ALA A 37 -75.23 24.97 -33.81
C ALA A 37 -76.13 26.18 -34.08
N GLU A 38 -75.57 27.37 -34.29
CA GLU A 38 -76.34 28.60 -34.49
C GLU A 38 -76.63 28.85 -35.97
N ASP A 39 -75.63 28.83 -36.84
CA ASP A 39 -75.82 29.30 -38.22
C ASP A 39 -76.40 28.20 -39.13
N VAL A 40 -75.88 26.97 -39.06
CA VAL A 40 -76.32 25.89 -39.96
C VAL A 40 -77.70 25.36 -39.56
N GLN A 41 -77.95 25.12 -38.27
CA GLN A 41 -79.26 24.62 -37.83
C GLN A 41 -80.39 25.62 -38.08
N THR A 42 -80.14 26.92 -37.90
CA THR A 42 -81.15 27.97 -38.14
C THR A 42 -81.53 28.03 -39.62
N ASN A 43 -80.55 28.10 -40.53
CA ASN A 43 -80.84 28.18 -41.97
C ASN A 43 -81.50 26.92 -42.54
N VAL A 44 -81.13 25.73 -42.05
CA VAL A 44 -81.84 24.47 -42.41
C VAL A 44 -83.27 24.47 -41.85
N GLY A 45 -83.49 25.09 -40.68
CA GLY A 45 -84.81 25.34 -40.12
C GLY A 45 -85.67 26.22 -41.03
N ASP A 46 -85.10 27.32 -41.52
CA ASP A 46 -85.77 28.26 -42.44
C ASP A 46 -86.12 27.59 -43.78
N GLU A 47 -85.21 26.77 -44.33
CA GLU A 47 -85.43 25.99 -45.56
C GLU A 47 -86.58 24.98 -45.41
N ARG A 48 -86.67 24.31 -44.25
CA ARG A 48 -87.79 23.41 -43.94
C ARG A 48 -89.10 24.18 -43.82
N LEU A 49 -89.07 25.37 -43.20
CA LEU A 49 -90.27 26.17 -42.99
C LEU A 49 -90.82 26.74 -44.30
N VAL A 50 -89.97 27.30 -45.17
CA VAL A 50 -90.42 27.79 -46.50
C VAL A 50 -90.93 26.65 -47.38
N SER A 51 -90.31 25.47 -47.31
CA SER A 51 -90.80 24.27 -48.00
C SER A 51 -92.17 23.85 -47.50
N ALA A 52 -92.40 23.90 -46.19
CA ALA A 52 -93.72 23.63 -45.59
C ALA A 52 -94.77 24.67 -46.05
N THR A 53 -94.43 25.96 -46.07
CA THR A 53 -95.32 27.03 -46.59
C THR A 53 -95.69 26.78 -48.04
N LEU A 54 -94.73 26.40 -48.88
CA LEU A 54 -94.92 26.11 -50.30
C LEU A 54 -95.86 24.92 -50.52
N VAL A 55 -95.72 23.86 -49.71
CA VAL A 55 -96.64 22.71 -49.74
C VAL A 55 -98.05 23.14 -49.31
N GLN A 56 -98.20 23.91 -48.23
CA GLN A 56 -99.51 24.37 -47.77
C GLN A 56 -100.20 25.30 -48.78
N PHE A 57 -99.42 26.17 -49.43
CA PHE A 57 -99.91 27.05 -50.49
C PHE A 57 -100.42 26.25 -51.69
N LYS A 58 -99.66 25.24 -52.16
CA LYS A 58 -100.11 24.35 -53.24
C LYS A 58 -101.39 23.60 -52.87
N LEU A 59 -101.51 23.13 -51.63
CA LEU A 59 -102.73 22.51 -51.12
C LEU A 59 -103.90 23.50 -51.08
N GLN A 60 -103.71 24.75 -50.64
CA GLN A 60 -104.75 25.78 -50.66
C GLN A 60 -105.32 25.98 -52.07
N VAL A 61 -104.45 26.17 -53.07
CA VAL A 61 -104.87 26.32 -54.48
C VAL A 61 -105.58 25.07 -54.98
N GLN A 62 -105.20 23.88 -54.49
CA GLN A 62 -105.89 22.63 -54.80
C GLN A 62 -107.28 22.56 -54.18
N GLU A 63 -107.48 23.00 -52.93
CA GLU A 63 -108.81 23.05 -52.29
C GLU A 63 -109.76 24.00 -53.04
N TRP A 64 -109.24 25.09 -53.63
CA TRP A 64 -110.02 25.93 -54.54
C TRP A 64 -110.50 25.14 -55.77
N LYS A 65 -109.61 24.37 -56.41
CA LYS A 65 -109.98 23.52 -57.56
C LYS A 65 -111.02 22.47 -57.16
N ASP A 66 -110.87 21.85 -55.99
CA ASP A 66 -111.86 20.91 -55.46
C ASP A 66 -113.20 21.58 -55.14
N THR A 67 -113.20 22.83 -54.67
CA THR A 67 -114.41 23.65 -54.46
C THR A 67 -115.16 23.86 -55.78
N LEU A 68 -114.47 24.21 -56.86
CA LEU A 68 -115.09 24.38 -58.18
C LEU A 68 -115.63 23.05 -58.75
N LEU A 69 -114.85 21.97 -58.66
CA LEU A 69 -115.20 20.67 -59.25
C LEU A 69 -116.34 19.96 -58.51
N ARG A 70 -116.42 20.12 -57.19
CA ARG A 70 -117.30 19.32 -56.32
C ARG A 70 -118.39 20.16 -55.63
N GLY A 71 -118.35 21.49 -55.78
CA GLY A 71 -119.21 22.45 -55.10
C GLY A 71 -120.67 22.52 -55.58
N LYS A 72 -121.07 21.76 -56.59
CA LYS A 72 -122.51 21.61 -56.95
C LYS A 72 -123.33 20.96 -55.81
N GLN A 73 -122.69 20.23 -54.89
CA GLN A 73 -123.32 19.66 -53.71
C GLN A 73 -123.07 20.56 -52.48
N PRO A 74 -124.10 21.02 -51.76
CA PRO A 74 -123.96 21.96 -50.63
C PRO A 74 -122.94 21.50 -49.57
N ASP A 75 -123.05 20.25 -49.11
CA ASP A 75 -122.16 19.70 -48.08
C ASP A 75 -120.68 19.67 -48.51
N LYS A 76 -120.41 19.52 -49.82
CA LYS A 76 -119.05 19.51 -50.36
C LYS A 76 -118.54 20.93 -50.60
N LEU A 77 -119.40 21.85 -51.03
CA LEU A 77 -119.05 23.26 -51.21
C LEU A 77 -118.51 23.84 -49.91
N ASP A 78 -119.25 23.70 -48.81
CA ASP A 78 -118.86 24.23 -47.50
C ASP A 78 -117.58 23.57 -47.00
N ARG A 79 -117.44 22.25 -47.16
CA ARG A 79 -116.24 21.51 -46.75
C ARG A 79 -114.98 21.98 -47.46
N TYR A 80 -114.98 22.05 -48.79
CA TYR A 80 -113.79 22.42 -49.56
C TYR A 80 -113.49 23.92 -49.46
N TRP A 81 -114.51 24.77 -49.33
CA TRP A 81 -114.32 26.19 -49.09
C TRP A 81 -113.77 26.48 -47.69
N GLN A 82 -114.27 25.80 -46.65
CA GLN A 82 -113.67 25.86 -45.32
C GLN A 82 -112.24 25.30 -45.30
N ALA A 83 -111.97 24.23 -46.06
CA ALA A 83 -110.61 23.70 -46.20
C ALA A 83 -109.67 24.72 -46.88
N PHE A 84 -110.14 25.42 -47.92
CA PHE A 84 -109.41 26.53 -48.53
C PHE A 84 -109.08 27.62 -47.51
N GLN A 85 -110.07 28.10 -46.72
CA GLN A 85 -109.86 29.13 -45.70
C GLN A 85 -108.92 28.66 -44.58
N THR A 86 -109.01 27.38 -44.18
CA THR A 86 -108.11 26.80 -43.18
C THR A 86 -106.67 26.76 -43.69
N ARG A 87 -106.47 26.38 -44.96
CA ARG A 87 -105.14 26.39 -45.60
C ARG A 87 -104.64 27.82 -45.80
N GLU A 88 -105.51 28.77 -46.15
CA GLU A 88 -105.19 30.21 -46.23
C GLU A 88 -104.58 30.70 -44.92
N HIS A 89 -105.28 30.49 -43.80
CA HIS A 89 -104.77 30.87 -42.47
C HIS A 89 -103.47 30.12 -42.11
N THR A 90 -103.34 28.85 -42.52
CA THR A 90 -102.11 28.07 -42.29
C THR A 90 -100.94 28.68 -43.04
N VAL A 91 -101.13 29.03 -44.32
CA VAL A 91 -100.11 29.68 -45.16
C VAL A 91 -99.72 31.04 -44.59
N ASP A 92 -100.70 31.85 -44.17
CA ASP A 92 -100.43 33.14 -43.52
C ASP A 92 -99.62 32.99 -42.24
N SER A 93 -99.96 32.00 -41.41
CA SER A 93 -99.25 31.74 -40.16
C SER A 93 -97.80 31.30 -40.39
N LEU A 94 -97.56 30.42 -41.37
CA LEU A 94 -96.23 29.95 -41.72
C LEU A 94 -95.40 31.04 -42.38
N ALA A 95 -95.99 31.85 -43.27
CA ALA A 95 -95.34 32.99 -43.89
C ALA A 95 -94.96 34.06 -42.84
N ALA A 96 -95.86 34.34 -41.89
CA ALA A 96 -95.57 35.26 -40.78
C ALA A 96 -94.47 34.73 -39.85
N GLN A 97 -94.44 33.41 -39.60
CA GLN A 97 -93.36 32.79 -38.84
C GLN A 97 -92.02 32.91 -39.58
N LEU A 98 -92.02 32.67 -40.89
CA LEU A 98 -90.84 32.76 -41.74
C LEU A 98 -90.28 34.20 -41.77
N VAL A 99 -91.13 35.23 -41.85
CA VAL A 99 -90.67 36.65 -41.77
C VAL A 99 -90.07 37.00 -40.40
N ARG A 100 -90.56 36.39 -39.31
CA ARG A 100 -90.00 36.62 -37.96
C ARG A 100 -88.64 35.97 -37.77
N GLN A 101 -88.41 34.81 -38.39
CA GLN A 101 -87.17 34.04 -38.27
C GLN A 101 -86.09 34.54 -39.25
N LEU A 102 -86.49 34.90 -40.48
CA LEU A 102 -85.53 35.32 -41.48
C LEU A 102 -84.87 36.66 -41.11
N PRO A 103 -83.53 36.76 -41.26
CA PRO A 103 -82.82 38.01 -41.13
C PRO A 103 -83.25 39.01 -42.21
N PRO A 104 -82.98 40.33 -42.02
CA PRO A 104 -83.20 41.32 -43.06
C PRO A 104 -82.42 40.96 -44.34
N GLY A 105 -83.11 40.78 -45.46
CA GLY A 105 -82.50 40.36 -46.72
C GLY A 105 -83.52 40.04 -47.81
N ASP A 106 -83.02 39.56 -48.95
CA ASP A 106 -83.81 39.25 -50.14
C ASP A 106 -84.86 38.15 -49.85
N SER A 107 -84.46 37.10 -49.14
CA SER A 107 -85.34 36.01 -48.70
C SER A 107 -86.56 36.52 -47.91
N ARG A 108 -86.35 37.39 -46.92
CA ARG A 108 -87.43 38.00 -46.13
C ARG A 108 -88.33 38.90 -46.98
N SER A 109 -87.73 39.73 -47.83
CA SER A 109 -88.46 40.62 -48.74
C SER A 109 -89.37 39.85 -49.70
N LEU A 110 -88.92 38.70 -50.21
CA LEU A 110 -89.72 37.83 -51.08
C LEU A 110 -90.91 37.22 -50.33
N VAL A 111 -90.74 36.83 -49.07
CA VAL A 111 -91.85 36.31 -48.23
C VAL A 111 -92.84 37.42 -47.89
N GLU A 112 -92.39 38.63 -47.58
CA GLU A 112 -93.28 39.78 -47.34
C GLU A 112 -94.06 40.19 -48.60
N GLN A 113 -93.44 40.10 -49.79
CA GLN A 113 -94.12 40.26 -51.07
C GLN A 113 -95.14 39.13 -51.30
N PHE A 114 -94.76 37.88 -51.01
CA PHE A 114 -95.66 36.74 -51.07
C PHE A 114 -96.89 36.94 -50.18
N MET A 115 -96.72 37.37 -48.92
CA MET A 115 -97.85 37.59 -48.01
C MET A 115 -98.85 38.60 -48.58
N ARG A 116 -98.36 39.70 -49.18
CA ARG A 116 -99.23 40.70 -49.83
C ARG A 116 -99.95 40.12 -51.04
N ALA A 117 -99.22 39.41 -51.90
CA ALA A 117 -99.79 38.76 -53.07
C ALA A 117 -100.81 37.66 -52.69
N HIS A 118 -100.54 36.91 -51.63
CA HIS A 118 -101.38 35.85 -51.10
C HIS A 118 -102.67 36.39 -50.46
N THR A 119 -102.60 37.51 -49.74
CA THR A 119 -103.80 38.22 -49.28
C THR A 119 -104.69 38.64 -50.46
N ALA A 120 -104.07 39.25 -51.49
CA ALA A 120 -104.77 39.64 -52.72
C ALA A 120 -105.34 38.43 -53.47
N MET A 121 -104.64 37.30 -53.44
CA MET A 121 -105.08 36.01 -54.00
C MET A 121 -106.31 35.49 -53.28
N GLY A 122 -106.31 35.50 -51.95
CA GLY A 122 -107.46 35.14 -51.11
C GLY A 122 -108.70 35.96 -51.43
N ASP A 123 -108.54 37.27 -51.56
CA ASP A 123 -109.63 38.18 -51.96
C ASP A 123 -110.12 37.89 -53.38
N GLY A 124 -109.21 37.55 -54.28
CA GLY A 124 -109.53 37.09 -55.64
C GLY A 124 -110.37 35.81 -55.61
N TYR A 125 -109.96 34.81 -54.84
CA TYR A 125 -110.71 33.56 -54.69
C TYR A 125 -112.07 33.74 -54.02
N ARG A 126 -112.20 34.66 -53.05
CA ARG A 126 -113.51 35.06 -52.49
C ARG A 126 -114.44 35.63 -53.57
N ARG A 127 -113.94 36.55 -54.41
CA ARG A 127 -114.72 37.07 -55.57
C ARG A 127 -115.08 35.97 -56.57
N GLY A 128 -114.16 35.06 -56.85
CA GLY A 128 -114.40 33.89 -57.70
C GLY A 128 -115.47 32.96 -57.12
N PHE A 129 -115.47 32.76 -55.81
CA PHE A 129 -116.48 31.95 -55.11
C PHE A 129 -117.87 32.57 -55.21
N ASP A 130 -117.97 33.90 -55.08
CA ASP A 130 -119.23 34.61 -55.26
C ASP A 130 -119.73 34.53 -56.72
N ALA A 131 -118.83 34.64 -57.70
CA ALA A 131 -119.15 34.44 -59.12
C ALA A 131 -119.60 33.00 -59.41
N PHE A 132 -118.95 32.00 -58.80
CA PHE A 132 -119.31 30.60 -58.90
C PHE A 132 -120.73 30.32 -58.36
N LYS A 133 -121.09 30.90 -57.21
CA LYS A 133 -122.46 30.82 -56.66
C LYS A 133 -123.49 31.53 -57.56
N ALA A 134 -123.17 32.73 -58.04
CA ALA A 134 -124.07 33.55 -58.86
C ALA A 134 -124.40 32.90 -60.21
N ALA A 135 -123.44 32.14 -60.78
CA ALA A 135 -123.59 31.42 -62.04
C ALA A 135 -124.25 30.03 -61.91
N GLY A 136 -124.85 29.71 -60.76
CA GLY A 136 -125.50 28.41 -60.54
C GLY A 136 -124.52 27.25 -60.38
N PHE A 137 -123.33 27.50 -59.83
CA PHE A 137 -122.28 26.49 -59.57
C PHE A 137 -121.66 25.89 -60.85
N GLU A 138 -121.55 26.69 -61.91
CA GLU A 138 -120.80 26.32 -63.11
C GLU A 138 -119.29 26.54 -62.91
N PRO A 139 -118.44 25.48 -62.96
CA PRO A 139 -117.01 25.60 -62.65
C PRO A 139 -116.26 26.61 -63.53
N SER A 140 -116.67 26.74 -64.80
CA SER A 140 -116.06 27.66 -65.77
C SER A 140 -116.22 29.13 -65.39
N ALA A 141 -117.32 29.51 -64.74
CA ALA A 141 -117.57 30.88 -64.30
C ALA A 141 -116.69 31.25 -63.10
N GLY A 142 -116.52 30.32 -62.16
CA GLY A 142 -115.63 30.49 -61.01
C GLY A 142 -114.15 30.51 -61.41
N ASP A 143 -113.72 29.63 -62.32
CA ASP A 143 -112.34 29.54 -62.79
C ASP A 143 -111.92 30.75 -63.65
N ALA A 144 -112.80 31.23 -64.53
CA ALA A 144 -112.55 32.41 -65.35
C ALA A 144 -112.35 33.68 -64.51
N ALA A 145 -113.04 33.79 -63.37
CA ALA A 145 -112.94 34.96 -62.47
C ALA A 145 -111.60 35.04 -61.71
N VAL A 146 -110.85 33.93 -61.63
CA VAL A 146 -109.63 33.83 -60.81
C VAL A 146 -108.43 33.29 -61.59
N THR A 147 -108.54 33.23 -62.91
CA THR A 147 -107.48 32.70 -63.78
C THR A 147 -106.17 33.47 -63.56
N GLY A 148 -105.15 32.75 -63.07
CA GLY A 148 -103.79 33.29 -62.89
C GLY A 148 -103.56 34.05 -61.58
N VAL A 149 -104.55 34.15 -60.70
CA VAL A 149 -104.46 34.86 -59.41
C VAL A 149 -103.44 34.21 -58.45
N ASP A 150 -103.17 32.91 -58.61
CA ASP A 150 -102.19 32.14 -57.85
C ASP A 150 -100.75 32.21 -58.40
N ARG A 151 -100.55 32.70 -59.64
CA ARG A 151 -99.23 32.64 -60.31
C ARG A 151 -98.18 33.52 -59.65
N GLU A 152 -98.53 34.75 -59.30
CA GLU A 152 -97.59 35.69 -58.67
C GLU A 152 -97.20 35.26 -57.24
N PRO A 153 -98.15 34.91 -56.35
CA PRO A 153 -97.80 34.33 -55.04
C PRO A 153 -96.95 33.05 -55.18
N ALA A 154 -97.29 32.16 -56.10
CA ALA A 154 -96.51 30.94 -56.34
C ALA A 154 -95.06 31.27 -56.73
N ALA A 155 -94.86 32.19 -57.68
CA ALA A 155 -93.54 32.60 -58.14
C ALA A 155 -92.72 33.29 -57.04
N LEU A 156 -93.35 34.13 -56.22
CA LEU A 156 -92.69 34.80 -55.09
C LEU A 156 -92.24 33.79 -54.03
N LEU A 157 -93.09 32.83 -53.68
CA LEU A 157 -92.77 31.80 -52.71
C LEU A 157 -91.73 30.79 -53.23
N GLU A 158 -91.77 30.44 -54.52
CA GLU A 158 -90.73 29.60 -55.16
C GLU A 158 -89.38 30.31 -55.21
N ARG A 159 -89.36 31.63 -55.48
CA ARG A 159 -88.13 32.43 -55.41
C ARG A 159 -87.61 32.56 -53.97
N ALA A 160 -88.50 32.75 -53.00
CA ALA A 160 -88.14 32.76 -51.58
C ALA A 160 -87.53 31.42 -51.16
N ALA A 161 -88.17 30.30 -51.54
CA ALA A 161 -87.69 28.96 -51.25
C ALA A 161 -86.30 28.71 -51.85
N LYS A 162 -86.08 29.15 -53.09
CA LYS A 162 -84.76 29.06 -53.73
C LYS A 162 -83.71 29.91 -53.03
N SER A 163 -84.02 31.17 -52.70
CA SER A 163 -83.09 32.08 -52.01
C SER A 163 -82.66 31.54 -50.66
N ILE A 164 -83.61 31.03 -49.87
CA ILE A 164 -83.34 30.44 -48.55
C ILE A 164 -82.51 29.16 -48.67
N ALA A 165 -82.79 28.32 -49.69
CA ALA A 165 -81.99 27.12 -49.94
C ALA A 165 -80.55 27.45 -50.37
N ASP A 166 -80.35 28.47 -51.22
CA ASP A 166 -79.03 28.92 -51.66
C ASP A 166 -78.22 29.51 -50.48
N GLU A 167 -78.86 30.29 -49.59
CA GLU A 167 -78.26 30.82 -48.35
C GLU A 167 -77.87 29.69 -47.38
N SER A 168 -78.78 28.73 -47.14
CA SER A 168 -78.56 27.53 -46.32
C SER A 168 -77.37 26.71 -46.82
N ALA A 169 -77.30 26.47 -48.13
CA ALA A 169 -76.20 25.75 -48.76
C ALA A 169 -74.85 26.48 -48.62
N ALA A 170 -74.83 27.81 -48.77
CA ALA A 170 -73.63 28.62 -48.62
C ALA A 170 -73.09 28.60 -47.18
N VAL A 171 -73.97 28.74 -46.18
CA VAL A 171 -73.60 28.69 -44.75
C VAL A 171 -73.09 27.31 -44.36
N SER A 172 -73.74 26.24 -44.83
CA SER A 172 -73.30 24.86 -44.58
C SER A 172 -71.93 24.55 -45.23
N ALA A 173 -71.70 25.01 -46.46
CA ALA A 173 -70.41 24.87 -47.13
C ALA A 173 -69.28 25.66 -46.43
N GLN A 174 -69.59 26.85 -45.93
CA GLN A 174 -68.64 27.67 -45.18
C GLN A 174 -68.29 27.02 -43.83
N ALA A 175 -69.29 26.55 -43.08
CA ALA A 175 -69.08 25.83 -41.81
C ALA A 175 -68.25 24.56 -42.00
N SER A 176 -68.46 23.81 -43.10
CA SER A 176 -67.67 22.63 -43.43
C SER A 176 -66.20 22.97 -43.74
N ARG A 177 -65.95 24.04 -44.50
CA ARG A 177 -64.58 24.51 -44.79
C ARG A 177 -63.87 25.01 -43.53
N ASP A 178 -64.57 25.73 -42.67
CA ASP A 178 -64.01 26.25 -41.43
C ASP A 178 -63.72 25.12 -40.44
N ALA A 179 -64.57 24.08 -40.37
CA ALA A 179 -64.32 22.86 -39.60
C ALA A 179 -63.10 22.07 -40.14
N GLN A 180 -62.94 21.96 -41.46
CA GLN A 180 -61.77 21.31 -42.07
C GLN A 180 -60.47 22.09 -41.81
N ARG A 181 -60.50 23.42 -41.95
CA ARG A 181 -59.37 24.30 -41.62
C ARG A 181 -59.00 24.23 -40.15
N ALA A 182 -59.99 24.26 -39.26
CA ALA A 182 -59.83 24.06 -37.83
C ALA A 182 -59.14 22.73 -37.49
N THR A 183 -59.59 21.64 -38.11
CA THR A 183 -59.04 20.29 -37.89
C THR A 183 -57.61 20.16 -38.42
N THR A 184 -57.33 20.69 -39.62
CA THR A 184 -55.99 20.66 -40.21
C THR A 184 -55.00 21.56 -39.46
N ALA A 185 -55.41 22.75 -39.04
CA ALA A 185 -54.58 23.66 -38.24
C ALA A 185 -54.24 23.07 -36.86
N SER A 186 -55.21 22.44 -36.19
CA SER A 186 -54.99 21.78 -34.89
C SER A 186 -54.08 20.55 -35.00
N LEU A 187 -54.23 19.73 -36.05
CA LEU A 187 -53.31 18.61 -36.34
C LEU A 187 -51.88 19.10 -36.64
N ALA A 188 -51.73 20.14 -37.46
CA ALA A 188 -50.42 20.72 -37.77
C ALA A 188 -49.72 21.26 -36.52
N LEU A 189 -50.45 21.98 -35.66
CA LEU A 189 -49.91 22.47 -34.38
C LEU A 189 -49.49 21.32 -33.46
N MET A 190 -50.29 20.25 -33.38
CA MET A 190 -49.97 19.07 -32.56
C MET A 190 -48.69 18.37 -33.03
N LEU A 191 -48.51 18.25 -34.35
CA LEU A 191 -47.28 17.68 -34.93
C LEU A 191 -46.04 18.55 -34.64
N VAL A 192 -46.16 19.88 -34.70
CA VAL A 192 -45.06 20.80 -34.37
C VAL A 192 -44.68 20.66 -32.89
N VAL A 193 -45.66 20.66 -31.97
CA VAL A 193 -45.40 20.49 -30.53
C VAL A 193 -44.74 19.14 -30.26
N LEU A 194 -45.19 18.06 -30.91
CA LEU A 194 -44.58 16.73 -30.80
C LEU A 194 -43.13 16.73 -31.31
N GLY A 195 -42.86 17.36 -32.45
CA GLY A 195 -41.52 17.47 -33.01
C GLY A 195 -40.55 18.21 -32.09
N VAL A 196 -40.97 19.35 -31.55
CA VAL A 196 -40.16 20.11 -30.58
C VAL A 196 -39.90 19.29 -29.32
N ALA A 197 -40.90 18.59 -28.80
CA ALA A 197 -40.75 17.73 -27.63
C ALA A 197 -39.74 16.58 -27.88
N MET A 198 -39.79 15.93 -29.05
CA MET A 198 -38.84 14.86 -29.40
C MET A 198 -37.40 15.37 -29.54
N VAL A 199 -37.19 16.51 -30.20
CA VAL A 199 -35.86 17.11 -30.33
C VAL A 199 -35.32 17.53 -28.95
N GLY A 200 -36.17 18.13 -28.12
CA GLY A 200 -35.83 18.46 -26.73
C GLY A 200 -35.41 17.23 -25.93
N ALA A 201 -36.19 16.15 -25.99
CA ALA A 201 -35.90 14.88 -25.32
C ALA A 201 -34.56 14.28 -25.80
N PHE A 202 -34.29 14.31 -27.11
CA PHE A 202 -33.04 13.79 -27.68
C PHE A 202 -31.81 14.59 -27.22
N LEU A 203 -31.87 15.93 -27.28
CA LEU A 203 -30.79 16.80 -26.81
C LEU A 203 -30.55 16.62 -25.31
N PHE A 204 -31.62 16.50 -24.53
CA PHE A 204 -31.58 16.30 -23.09
C PHE A 204 -30.95 14.94 -22.72
N SER A 205 -31.39 13.86 -23.38
CA SER A 205 -30.84 12.52 -23.22
C SER A 205 -29.33 12.50 -23.54
N ARG A 206 -28.92 13.12 -24.65
CA ARG A 206 -27.51 13.22 -25.05
C ARG A 206 -26.65 14.03 -24.08
N ALA A 207 -27.22 15.04 -23.43
CA ALA A 207 -26.52 15.88 -22.45
C ALA A 207 -26.29 15.18 -21.10
N ILE A 208 -27.11 14.19 -20.75
CA ILE A 208 -27.04 13.47 -19.47
C ILE A 208 -26.35 12.11 -19.60
N LEU A 209 -26.75 11.30 -20.60
CA LEU A 209 -26.28 9.93 -20.75
C LEU A 209 -24.80 9.88 -21.09
N ARG A 210 -24.31 10.76 -21.98
CA ARG A 210 -22.89 10.73 -22.39
C ARG A 210 -21.92 11.01 -21.24
N PRO A 211 -22.11 12.04 -20.39
CA PRO A 211 -21.23 12.24 -19.24
C PRO A 211 -21.36 11.13 -18.18
N LEU A 212 -22.54 10.53 -18.02
CA LEU A 212 -22.72 9.37 -17.15
C LEU A 212 -21.96 8.14 -17.66
N ASP A 213 -22.01 7.86 -18.97
CA ASP A 213 -21.24 6.77 -19.58
C ASP A 213 -19.73 6.96 -19.35
N ARG A 214 -19.24 8.21 -19.41
CA ARG A 214 -17.84 8.53 -19.07
C ARG A 214 -17.52 8.25 -17.60
N ALA A 215 -18.42 8.63 -16.67
CA ALA A 215 -18.24 8.36 -15.25
C ALA A 215 -18.19 6.85 -14.97
N VAL A 216 -19.09 6.07 -15.60
CA VAL A 216 -19.07 4.58 -15.53
C VAL A 216 -17.79 4.03 -16.12
N ALA A 217 -17.37 4.49 -17.30
CA ALA A 217 -16.13 4.03 -17.93
C ALA A 217 -14.88 4.36 -17.10
N CYS A 218 -14.86 5.51 -16.41
CA CYS A 218 -13.82 5.87 -15.46
C CYS A 218 -13.82 4.94 -14.26
N ALA A 219 -14.98 4.69 -13.64
CA ALA A 219 -15.08 3.79 -12.50
C ALA A 219 -14.66 2.35 -12.87
N GLN A 220 -15.05 1.86 -14.05
CA GLN A 220 -14.63 0.57 -14.58
C GLN A 220 -13.13 0.51 -14.86
N ALA A 221 -12.53 1.59 -15.39
CA ALA A 221 -11.09 1.67 -15.59
C ALA A 221 -10.34 1.59 -14.25
N VAL A 222 -10.75 2.39 -13.26
CA VAL A 222 -10.17 2.35 -11.91
C VAL A 222 -10.32 0.97 -11.26
N ALA A 223 -11.50 0.33 -11.37
CA ALA A 223 -11.73 -1.01 -10.86
C ALA A 223 -10.88 -2.08 -11.56
N GLY A 224 -10.58 -1.88 -12.85
CA GLY A 224 -9.67 -2.73 -13.63
C GLY A 224 -8.19 -2.41 -13.42
N GLY A 225 -7.85 -1.46 -12.55
CA GLY A 225 -6.47 -1.04 -12.28
C GLY A 225 -5.91 0.00 -13.27
N ASP A 226 -6.68 0.50 -14.23
CA ASP A 226 -6.23 1.55 -15.15
C ASP A 226 -6.43 2.95 -14.55
N LEU A 227 -5.37 3.49 -13.94
CA LEU A 227 -5.34 4.85 -13.38
C LEU A 227 -4.74 5.88 -14.36
N THR A 228 -4.49 5.49 -15.61
CA THR A 228 -3.83 6.35 -16.63
C THR A 228 -4.79 7.26 -17.37
N ARG A 229 -6.09 6.97 -17.30
CA ARG A 229 -7.11 7.69 -18.06
C ARG A 229 -7.35 9.08 -17.49
N ASP A 230 -7.27 10.09 -18.35
CA ASP A 230 -7.68 11.43 -18.00
C ASP A 230 -9.20 11.51 -17.78
N VAL A 231 -9.59 12.13 -16.67
CA VAL A 231 -10.99 12.36 -16.31
C VAL A 231 -11.32 13.81 -16.60
N ASP A 232 -11.83 14.06 -17.82
CA ASP A 232 -12.35 15.36 -18.20
C ASP A 232 -13.61 15.70 -17.39
N ALA A 233 -13.41 16.41 -16.28
CA ALA A 233 -14.45 16.84 -15.36
C ALA A 233 -14.94 18.27 -15.65
N THR A 234 -15.03 18.65 -16.92
CA THR A 234 -15.55 19.96 -17.34
C THR A 234 -17.05 20.09 -17.07
N GLY A 235 -17.45 21.19 -16.42
CA GLY A 235 -18.86 21.51 -16.17
C GLY A 235 -19.10 22.18 -14.82
N ARG A 236 -20.37 22.52 -14.55
CA ARG A 236 -20.83 23.17 -13.30
C ARG A 236 -22.10 22.53 -12.73
N ASP A 237 -22.40 21.31 -13.12
CA ASP A 237 -23.55 20.54 -12.62
C ASP A 237 -23.07 19.30 -11.87
N GLU A 238 -24.04 18.57 -11.31
CA GLU A 238 -23.81 17.45 -10.39
C GLU A 238 -23.04 16.29 -11.06
N ILE A 239 -23.11 16.16 -12.40
CA ILE A 239 -22.32 15.15 -13.11
C ILE A 239 -20.85 15.59 -13.17
N ALA A 240 -20.57 16.88 -13.33
CA ALA A 240 -19.21 17.40 -13.22
C ALA A 240 -18.66 17.32 -11.78
N ASP A 241 -19.51 17.46 -10.76
CA ASP A 241 -19.13 17.17 -9.36
C ASP A 241 -18.75 15.69 -9.18
N LEU A 242 -19.54 14.76 -9.73
CA LEU A 242 -19.24 13.32 -9.72
C LEU A 242 -17.91 13.00 -10.42
N LEU A 243 -17.69 13.55 -11.63
CA LEU A 243 -16.44 13.34 -12.36
C LEU A 243 -15.23 13.91 -11.62
N ARG A 244 -15.35 15.09 -10.98
CA ARG A 244 -14.29 15.64 -10.13
C ARG A 244 -14.00 14.75 -8.91
N ALA A 245 -15.02 14.18 -8.28
CA ALA A 245 -14.83 13.24 -7.18
C ALA A 245 -14.13 11.95 -7.63
N LEU A 246 -14.49 11.42 -8.82
CA LEU A 246 -13.80 10.27 -9.42
C LEU A 246 -12.34 10.59 -9.77
N GLN A 247 -12.07 11.78 -10.32
CA GLN A 247 -10.71 12.25 -10.59
C GLN A 247 -9.88 12.35 -9.30
N ALA A 248 -10.43 12.95 -8.24
CA ALA A 248 -9.76 13.04 -6.95
C ALA A 248 -9.46 11.65 -6.35
N MET A 249 -10.40 10.71 -6.46
CA MET A 249 -10.21 9.32 -6.05
C MET A 249 -9.10 8.64 -6.85
N GLN A 250 -9.09 8.79 -8.18
CA GLN A 250 -8.03 8.26 -9.05
C GLN A 250 -6.66 8.83 -8.66
N THR A 251 -6.53 10.16 -8.51
CA THR A 251 -5.28 10.80 -8.09
C THR A 251 -4.78 10.28 -6.74
N SER A 252 -5.68 10.15 -5.76
CA SER A 252 -5.34 9.63 -4.44
C SER A 252 -4.88 8.17 -4.52
N LEU A 253 -5.56 7.32 -5.30
CA LEU A 253 -5.15 5.93 -5.49
C LEU A 253 -3.81 5.83 -6.21
N SER A 254 -3.58 6.65 -7.24
CA SER A 254 -2.29 6.72 -7.94
C SER A 254 -1.15 7.09 -6.99
N GLY A 255 -1.38 8.07 -6.10
CA GLY A 255 -0.42 8.45 -5.07
C GLY A 255 -0.07 7.30 -4.11
N VAL A 256 -1.10 6.61 -3.59
CA VAL A 256 -0.89 5.45 -2.71
C VAL A 256 -0.14 4.32 -3.42
N VAL A 257 -0.51 3.99 -4.65
CA VAL A 257 0.17 2.95 -5.45
C VAL A 257 1.63 3.32 -5.72
N LEU A 258 1.91 4.59 -6.05
CA LEU A 258 3.28 5.08 -6.26
C LEU A 258 4.11 4.99 -4.97
N GLU A 259 3.53 5.39 -3.84
CA GLU A 259 4.18 5.33 -2.54
C GLU A 259 4.50 3.88 -2.14
N VAL A 260 3.54 2.96 -2.31
CA VAL A 260 3.76 1.52 -2.06
C VAL A 260 4.83 0.94 -2.98
N ARG A 261 4.85 1.29 -4.28
CA ARG A 261 5.91 0.85 -5.21
C ARG A 261 7.29 1.32 -4.75
N THR A 262 7.40 2.61 -4.38
CA THR A 262 8.65 3.22 -3.91
C THR A 262 9.13 2.56 -2.61
N HIS A 263 8.25 2.38 -1.63
CA HIS A 263 8.61 1.74 -0.36
C HIS A 263 8.98 0.27 -0.54
N ALA A 264 8.27 -0.47 -1.39
CA ALA A 264 8.61 -1.86 -1.68
C ALA A 264 9.97 -1.98 -2.37
N GLU A 265 10.32 -1.07 -3.29
CA GLU A 265 11.63 -1.02 -3.92
C GLU A 265 12.76 -0.65 -2.93
N ALA A 266 12.47 0.27 -2.01
CA ALA A 266 13.38 0.60 -0.92
C ALA A 266 13.63 -0.59 0.02
N VAL A 267 12.58 -1.33 0.40
CA VAL A 267 12.70 -2.55 1.22
C VAL A 267 13.47 -3.64 0.48
N ALA A 268 13.23 -3.84 -0.82
CA ALA A 268 13.97 -4.80 -1.62
C ALA A 268 15.47 -4.44 -1.68
N THR A 269 15.79 -3.17 -1.89
CA THR A 269 17.17 -2.67 -1.91
C THR A 269 17.86 -2.83 -0.55
N ALA A 270 17.19 -2.41 0.53
CA ALA A 270 17.70 -2.57 1.89
C ALA A 270 17.90 -4.04 2.25
N SER A 271 16.99 -4.92 1.83
CA SER A 271 17.13 -6.37 2.04
C SER A 271 18.34 -6.92 1.29
N ALA A 272 18.58 -6.51 0.04
CA ALA A 272 19.77 -6.91 -0.70
C ALA A 272 21.07 -6.45 -0.02
N GLN A 273 21.09 -5.22 0.52
CA GLN A 273 22.22 -4.70 1.29
C GLN A 273 22.45 -5.50 2.60
N ILE A 274 21.38 -5.81 3.34
CA ILE A 274 21.47 -6.63 4.55
C ILE A 274 21.97 -8.04 4.21
N ALA A 275 21.48 -8.66 3.13
CA ALA A 275 21.93 -9.97 2.69
C ALA A 275 23.43 -9.99 2.38
N SER A 276 23.93 -8.96 1.68
CA SER A 276 25.37 -8.79 1.45
C SER A 276 26.14 -8.61 2.76
N GLY A 277 25.61 -7.84 3.71
CA GLY A 277 26.22 -7.65 5.02
C GLY A 277 26.26 -8.93 5.86
N ASN A 278 25.21 -9.75 5.81
CA ASN A 278 25.18 -11.06 6.46
C ASN A 278 26.18 -12.03 5.84
N HIS A 279 26.37 -11.98 4.51
CA HIS A 279 27.39 -12.80 3.86
C HIS A 279 28.82 -12.43 4.32
N ASP A 280 29.13 -11.14 4.42
CA ASP A 280 30.40 -10.68 5.00
C ASP A 280 30.54 -11.11 6.46
N LEU A 281 29.48 -10.97 7.26
CA LEU A 281 29.48 -11.40 8.66
C LEU A 281 29.68 -12.92 8.79
N SER A 282 29.10 -13.73 7.89
CA SER A 282 29.33 -15.18 7.84
C SER A 282 30.80 -15.49 7.62
N SER A 283 31.40 -14.90 6.58
CA SER A 283 32.82 -15.09 6.23
C SER A 283 33.76 -14.70 7.38
N ARG A 284 33.46 -13.59 8.06
CA ARG A 284 34.21 -13.15 9.24
C ARG A 284 34.03 -14.07 10.43
N THR A 285 32.83 -14.61 10.63
CA THR A 285 32.53 -15.57 11.70
C THR A 285 33.25 -16.90 11.47
N GLU A 286 33.30 -17.39 10.23
CA GLU A 286 34.08 -18.57 9.83
C GLU A 286 35.59 -18.35 10.03
N SER A 287 36.11 -17.19 9.60
CA SER A 287 37.53 -16.85 9.81
C SER A 287 37.89 -16.73 11.29
N GLN A 288 36.97 -16.19 12.09
CA GLN A 288 37.13 -16.08 13.54
C GLN A 288 37.09 -17.47 14.20
N ALA A 289 36.21 -18.37 13.77
CA ALA A 289 36.18 -19.75 14.25
C ALA A 289 37.52 -20.46 13.97
N ALA A 290 38.04 -20.36 12.75
CA ALA A 290 39.35 -20.93 12.41
C ALA A 290 40.50 -20.35 13.26
N SER A 291 40.48 -19.03 13.50
CA SER A 291 41.47 -18.37 14.36
C SER A 291 41.35 -18.80 15.84
N LEU A 292 40.13 -19.06 16.32
CA LEU A 292 39.90 -19.58 17.66
C LEU A 292 40.36 -21.03 17.80
N GLU A 293 40.18 -21.87 16.79
CA GLU A 293 40.73 -23.24 16.76
C GLU A 293 42.26 -23.23 16.86
N GLU A 294 42.93 -22.39 16.06
CA GLU A 294 44.40 -22.25 16.11
C GLU A 294 44.88 -21.70 17.46
N THR A 295 44.15 -20.73 18.02
CA THR A 295 44.44 -20.18 19.35
C THR A 295 44.27 -21.26 20.42
N ALA A 296 43.20 -22.06 20.38
CA ALA A 296 42.95 -23.13 21.33
C ALA A 296 44.03 -24.23 21.26
N ALA A 297 44.47 -24.58 20.05
CA ALA A 297 45.58 -25.52 19.85
C ALA A 297 46.89 -24.97 20.44
N SER A 298 47.21 -23.70 20.14
CA SER A 298 48.40 -23.01 20.68
C SER A 298 48.36 -22.91 22.21
N MET A 299 47.18 -22.67 22.78
CA MET A 299 46.98 -22.62 24.23
C MET A 299 47.18 -24.00 24.88
N THR A 300 46.78 -25.07 24.22
CA THR A 300 47.01 -26.45 24.69
C THR A 300 48.52 -26.77 24.69
N GLU A 301 49.23 -26.39 23.63
CA GLU A 301 50.68 -26.54 23.54
C GLU A 301 51.41 -25.72 24.61
N LEU A 302 51.05 -24.44 24.77
CA LEU A 302 51.60 -23.56 25.82
C LEU A 302 51.35 -24.11 27.23
N THR A 303 50.16 -24.63 27.49
CA THR A 303 49.85 -25.30 28.77
C THR A 303 50.81 -26.47 29.02
N GLY A 304 51.07 -27.27 27.97
CA GLY A 304 52.02 -28.38 28.03
C GLY A 304 53.45 -27.92 28.35
N ILE A 305 53.92 -26.87 27.65
CA ILE A 305 55.28 -26.32 27.83
C ILE A 305 55.46 -25.73 29.24
N VAL A 306 54.48 -24.98 29.75
CA VAL A 306 54.54 -24.40 31.10
C VAL A 306 54.51 -25.48 32.18
N ARG A 307 53.68 -26.51 32.02
CA ARG A 307 53.66 -27.68 32.92
C ARG A 307 55.01 -28.39 32.93
N GLN A 308 55.59 -28.63 31.76
CA GLN A 308 56.90 -29.25 31.64
C GLN A 308 58.01 -28.37 32.25
N SER A 309 57.91 -27.05 32.12
CA SER A 309 58.86 -26.10 32.71
C SER A 309 58.81 -26.11 34.24
N ALA A 310 57.61 -26.22 34.82
CA ALA A 310 57.43 -26.40 36.26
C ALA A 310 58.04 -27.73 36.76
N GLU A 311 57.81 -28.84 36.05
CA GLU A 311 58.42 -30.15 36.36
C GLU A 311 59.95 -30.11 36.27
N HIS A 312 60.50 -29.52 35.20
CA HIS A 312 61.94 -29.35 35.02
C HIS A 312 62.57 -28.49 36.10
N ALA A 313 61.89 -27.41 36.52
CA ALA A 313 62.32 -26.59 37.63
C ALA A 313 62.35 -27.40 38.95
N GLN A 314 61.32 -28.19 39.25
CA GLN A 314 61.33 -29.05 40.43
C GLN A 314 62.48 -30.06 40.42
N HIS A 315 62.74 -30.71 39.28
CA HIS A 315 63.87 -31.62 39.11
C HIS A 315 65.23 -30.90 39.27
N ALA A 316 65.40 -29.72 38.65
CA ALA A 316 66.61 -28.94 38.78
C ALA A 316 66.85 -28.48 40.23
N ALA A 317 65.80 -28.11 40.96
CA ALA A 317 65.89 -27.75 42.38
C ALA A 317 66.35 -28.93 43.23
N GLN A 318 65.85 -30.13 42.94
CA GLN A 318 66.29 -31.34 43.64
C GLN A 318 67.76 -31.64 43.35
N LEU A 319 68.17 -31.60 42.09
CA LEU A 319 69.57 -31.83 41.70
C LEU A 319 70.53 -30.80 42.32
N ALA A 320 70.11 -29.54 42.38
CA ALA A 320 70.88 -28.49 43.05
C ALA A 320 71.00 -28.74 44.56
N ARG A 321 69.93 -29.16 45.24
CA ARG A 321 70.00 -29.56 46.66
C ARG A 321 70.97 -30.72 46.88
N ASP A 322 70.91 -31.74 46.04
CA ASP A 322 71.80 -32.91 46.15
C ASP A 322 73.27 -32.52 45.91
N ALA A 323 73.53 -31.68 44.89
CA ALA A 323 74.86 -31.13 44.65
C ALA A 323 75.39 -30.27 45.81
N SER A 324 74.52 -29.47 46.44
CA SER A 324 74.87 -28.66 47.61
C SER A 324 75.25 -29.54 48.80
N ASN A 325 74.51 -30.62 49.05
CA ASN A 325 74.80 -31.60 50.11
C ASN A 325 76.16 -32.29 49.87
N ILE A 326 76.43 -32.71 48.64
CA ILE A 326 77.71 -33.35 48.26
C ILE A 326 78.87 -32.36 48.45
N ALA A 327 78.73 -31.12 47.97
CA ALA A 327 79.75 -30.10 48.13
C ALA A 327 79.99 -29.76 49.60
N SER A 328 78.93 -29.65 50.41
CA SER A 328 79.04 -29.42 51.85
C SER A 328 79.79 -30.55 52.57
N ALA A 329 79.47 -31.81 52.24
CA ALA A 329 80.21 -32.98 52.74
C ALA A 329 81.68 -32.95 52.31
N GLY A 330 81.97 -32.60 51.05
CA GLY A 330 83.33 -32.42 50.54
C GLY A 330 84.10 -31.33 51.28
N GLY A 331 83.45 -30.23 51.65
CA GLY A 331 84.03 -29.16 52.46
C GLY A 331 84.39 -29.63 53.88
N GLY A 332 83.55 -30.50 54.46
CA GLY A 332 83.86 -31.20 55.71
C GLY A 332 85.12 -32.05 55.61
N VAL A 333 85.25 -32.85 54.54
CA VAL A 333 86.44 -33.67 54.28
C VAL A 333 87.71 -32.82 54.12
N MET A 334 87.64 -31.68 53.42
CA MET A 334 88.78 -30.76 53.31
C MET A 334 89.17 -30.18 54.67
N THR A 335 88.19 -29.84 55.51
CA THR A 335 88.42 -29.34 56.87
C THR A 335 89.12 -30.38 57.75
N ASP A 336 88.68 -31.63 57.67
CA ASP A 336 89.32 -32.75 58.36
C ASP A 336 90.74 -33.00 57.83
N ALA A 337 90.96 -32.91 56.52
CA ALA A 337 92.27 -33.09 55.91
C ALA A 337 93.28 -32.00 56.33
N VAL A 338 92.85 -30.73 56.43
CA VAL A 338 93.69 -29.64 57.01
C VAL A 338 94.04 -29.96 58.46
N ARG A 339 93.07 -30.43 59.27
CA ARG A 339 93.31 -30.82 60.66
C ARG A 339 94.35 -31.95 60.76
N THR A 340 94.28 -32.94 59.88
CA THR A 340 95.27 -34.03 59.81
C THR A 340 96.65 -33.51 59.41
N MET A 341 96.76 -32.63 58.41
CA MET A 341 98.04 -32.03 58.02
C MET A 341 98.68 -31.26 59.17
N ASN A 342 97.91 -30.44 59.89
CA ASN A 342 98.40 -29.74 61.08
C ASN A 342 98.88 -30.73 62.17
N GLY A 343 98.14 -31.83 62.40
CA GLY A 343 98.58 -32.88 63.33
C GLY A 343 99.87 -33.61 62.90
N ILE A 344 100.10 -33.77 61.58
CA ILE A 344 101.35 -34.31 61.04
C ILE A 344 102.48 -33.29 61.24
N ALA A 345 102.24 -32.00 60.99
CA ALA A 345 103.23 -30.94 61.21
C ALA A 345 103.66 -30.86 62.68
N ASP A 346 102.71 -30.91 63.61
CA ASP A 346 102.98 -30.95 65.07
C ASP A 346 103.79 -32.20 65.45
N SER A 347 103.49 -33.35 64.85
CA SER A 347 104.22 -34.59 65.09
C SER A 347 105.65 -34.53 64.53
N ALA A 348 105.84 -33.96 63.34
CA ALA A 348 107.14 -33.76 62.72
C ALA A 348 108.00 -32.79 63.54
N ALA A 349 107.42 -31.71 64.08
CA ALA A 349 108.09 -30.77 64.97
C ALA A 349 108.63 -31.46 66.23
N LYS A 350 107.81 -32.30 66.89
CA LYS A 350 108.24 -33.11 68.05
C LYS A 350 109.37 -34.07 67.71
N VAL A 351 109.32 -34.71 66.53
CA VAL A 351 110.44 -35.56 66.08
C VAL A 351 111.70 -34.72 65.88
N GLY A 352 111.58 -33.52 65.30
CA GLY A 352 112.69 -32.58 65.17
C GLY A 352 113.34 -32.22 66.51
N GLU A 353 112.55 -31.98 67.54
CA GLU A 353 113.03 -31.74 68.91
C GLU A 353 113.79 -32.95 69.48
N ILE A 354 113.26 -34.16 69.30
CA ILE A 354 113.91 -35.41 69.74
C ILE A 354 115.26 -35.59 69.03
N ILE A 355 115.32 -35.33 67.72
CA ILE A 355 116.55 -35.44 66.93
C ILE A 355 117.58 -34.39 67.38
N ALA A 356 117.15 -33.18 67.76
CA ALA A 356 118.02 -32.17 68.34
C ALA A 356 118.62 -32.62 69.68
N VAL A 357 117.83 -33.31 70.52
CA VAL A 357 118.35 -33.93 71.77
C VAL A 357 119.36 -35.04 71.45
N ILE A 358 119.09 -35.89 70.46
CA ILE A 358 120.01 -36.96 70.04
C ILE A 358 121.35 -36.39 69.52
N ASP A 359 121.31 -35.33 68.71
CA ASP A 359 122.51 -34.62 68.26
C ASP A 359 123.29 -34.03 69.45
N GLY A 360 122.58 -33.46 70.43
CA GLY A 360 123.15 -33.00 71.70
C GLY A 360 123.84 -34.13 72.49
N ILE A 361 123.22 -35.30 72.60
CA ILE A 361 123.80 -36.49 73.25
C ILE A 361 125.03 -36.97 72.47
N ALA A 362 124.97 -37.01 71.13
CA ALA A 362 126.09 -37.40 70.29
C ALA A 362 127.28 -36.42 70.46
N PHE A 363 127.02 -35.11 70.53
CA PHE A 363 128.03 -34.10 70.81
C PHE A 363 128.66 -34.29 72.20
N GLN A 364 127.85 -34.46 73.25
CA GLN A 364 128.33 -34.74 74.61
C GLN A 364 129.18 -36.02 74.64
N THR A 365 128.73 -37.08 73.97
CA THR A 365 129.45 -38.36 73.88
C THR A 365 130.80 -38.20 73.16
N ASN A 366 130.85 -37.40 72.09
CA ASN A 366 132.08 -37.08 71.38
C ASN A 366 133.08 -36.31 72.27
N ILE A 367 132.62 -35.39 73.12
CA ILE A 367 133.47 -34.68 74.09
C ILE A 367 133.95 -35.63 75.21
N LEU A 368 133.06 -36.46 75.76
CA LEU A 368 133.41 -37.49 76.75
C LEU A 368 134.46 -38.47 76.20
N ALA A 369 134.29 -38.94 74.97
CA ALA A 369 135.23 -39.83 74.30
C ALA A 369 136.58 -39.15 74.03
N LEU A 370 136.59 -37.87 73.64
CA LEU A 370 137.81 -37.08 73.52
C LEU A 370 138.53 -36.95 74.87
N ASN A 371 137.81 -36.62 75.95
CA ASN A 371 138.39 -36.53 77.29
C ASN A 371 138.96 -37.88 77.75
N ALA A 372 138.25 -38.98 77.49
CA ALA A 372 138.73 -40.33 77.79
C ALA A 372 139.98 -40.70 76.97
N ALA A 373 140.06 -40.33 75.68
CA ALA A 373 141.23 -40.54 74.85
C ALA A 373 142.45 -39.74 75.35
N VAL A 374 142.23 -38.51 75.83
CA VAL A 374 143.29 -37.67 76.45
C VAL A 374 143.80 -38.30 77.75
N GLU A 375 142.91 -38.76 78.63
CA GLU A 375 143.31 -39.39 79.89
C GLU A 375 143.99 -40.76 79.66
N ALA A 376 143.55 -41.52 78.66
CA ALA A 376 144.20 -42.75 78.21
C ALA A 376 145.62 -42.50 77.66
N ALA A 377 145.83 -41.42 76.91
CA ALA A 377 147.16 -41.00 76.45
C ALA A 377 148.05 -40.57 77.63
N ARG A 378 147.47 -39.97 78.67
CA ARG A 378 148.16 -39.56 79.90
C ARG A 378 148.66 -40.74 80.73
N ALA A 379 147.97 -41.88 80.67
CA ALA A 379 148.33 -43.13 81.37
C ALA A 379 149.41 -43.97 80.66
N GLY A 380 149.92 -43.55 79.50
CA GLY A 380 151.02 -44.22 78.78
C GLY A 380 150.65 -45.62 78.26
N GLU A 381 151.58 -46.59 78.34
CA GLU A 381 151.37 -47.96 77.81
C GLU A 381 150.19 -48.70 78.47
N GLN A 382 149.84 -48.38 79.72
CA GLN A 382 148.71 -49.00 80.43
C GLN A 382 147.33 -48.52 79.92
N GLY A 383 147.29 -47.39 79.20
CA GLY A 383 146.07 -46.79 78.67
C GLY A 383 145.70 -47.19 77.24
N ARG A 384 146.52 -47.99 76.53
CA ARG A 384 146.33 -48.28 75.09
C ARG A 384 144.98 -48.92 74.77
N GLY A 385 144.50 -49.86 75.60
CA GLY A 385 143.19 -50.48 75.42
C GLY A 385 142.03 -49.49 75.55
N PHE A 386 142.12 -48.59 76.54
CA PHE A 386 141.14 -47.53 76.75
C PHE A 386 141.17 -46.48 75.64
N ALA A 387 142.34 -46.16 75.09
CA ALA A 387 142.47 -45.22 73.97
C ALA A 387 141.76 -45.72 72.69
N VAL A 388 141.84 -47.02 72.40
CA VAL A 388 141.13 -47.62 71.25
C VAL A 388 139.61 -47.58 71.44
N VAL A 389 139.12 -47.93 72.64
CA VAL A 389 137.68 -47.85 72.95
C VAL A 389 137.20 -46.40 72.88
N ALA A 390 137.97 -45.45 73.41
CA ALA A 390 137.64 -44.03 73.33
C ALA A 390 137.60 -43.51 71.89
N ALA A 391 138.51 -43.96 71.01
CA ALA A 391 138.49 -43.63 69.60
C ALA A 391 137.24 -44.21 68.89
N GLU A 392 136.89 -45.46 69.16
CA GLU A 392 135.70 -46.10 68.57
C GLU A 392 134.40 -45.43 69.03
N VAL A 393 134.28 -45.12 70.32
CA VAL A 393 133.14 -44.37 70.88
C VAL A 393 133.04 -42.99 70.23
N ARG A 394 134.18 -42.32 69.99
CA ARG A 394 134.22 -41.03 69.30
C ARG A 394 133.73 -41.13 67.85
N THR A 395 134.19 -42.13 67.11
CA THR A 395 133.73 -42.39 65.74
C THR A 395 132.24 -42.72 65.70
N LEU A 396 131.72 -43.50 66.66
CA LEU A 396 130.29 -43.78 66.77
C LEU A 396 129.48 -42.52 67.09
N ALA A 397 129.98 -41.65 67.96
CA ALA A 397 129.35 -40.37 68.28
C ALA A 397 129.30 -39.43 67.07
N GLN A 398 130.39 -39.33 66.29
CA GLN A 398 130.41 -38.56 65.04
C GLN A 398 129.45 -39.12 63.98
N ARG A 399 129.35 -40.46 63.85
CA ARG A 399 128.36 -41.11 62.98
C ARG A 399 126.93 -40.82 63.43
N SER A 400 126.67 -40.85 64.73
CA SER A 400 125.35 -40.55 65.31
C SER A 400 124.95 -39.09 65.07
N ALA A 401 125.87 -38.14 65.24
CA ALA A 401 125.64 -36.73 64.93
C ALA A 401 125.36 -36.49 63.43
N SER A 402 126.12 -37.16 62.54
CA SER A 402 125.87 -37.07 61.09
C SER A 402 124.50 -37.61 60.71
N ALA A 403 124.11 -38.76 61.26
CA ALA A 403 122.80 -39.36 61.03
C ALA A 403 121.66 -38.50 61.61
N ALA A 404 121.85 -37.92 62.81
CA ALA A 404 120.89 -37.00 63.39
C ALA A 404 120.70 -35.75 62.51
N LYS A 405 121.77 -35.19 61.96
CA LYS A 405 121.70 -34.05 61.03
C LYS A 405 120.98 -34.38 59.72
N GLU A 406 121.20 -35.57 59.17
CA GLU A 406 120.49 -36.05 57.97
C GLU A 406 118.99 -36.24 58.22
N ILE A 407 118.62 -36.89 59.34
CA ILE A 407 117.23 -37.05 59.75
C ILE A 407 116.58 -35.68 59.99
N LYS A 408 117.29 -34.75 60.64
CA LYS A 408 116.80 -33.38 60.85
C LYS A 408 116.44 -32.70 59.52
N GLY A 409 117.31 -32.80 58.50
CA GLY A 409 117.03 -32.26 57.18
C GLY A 409 115.80 -32.90 56.49
N LEU A 410 115.62 -34.22 56.64
CA LEU A 410 114.42 -34.92 56.14
C LEU A 410 113.13 -34.49 56.86
N ILE A 411 113.22 -34.23 58.17
CA ILE A 411 112.09 -33.72 58.96
C ILE A 411 111.74 -32.30 58.54
N GLU A 412 112.73 -31.40 58.42
CA GLU A 412 112.50 -30.03 57.92
C GLU A 412 111.85 -30.02 56.54
N GLN A 413 112.33 -30.86 55.62
CA GLN A 413 111.73 -31.03 54.30
C GLN A 413 110.30 -31.60 54.35
N SER A 414 110.04 -32.55 55.26
CA SER A 414 108.71 -33.13 55.42
C SER A 414 107.71 -32.11 55.99
N THR A 415 108.12 -31.31 56.98
CA THR A 415 107.30 -30.21 57.52
C THR A 415 106.97 -29.20 56.44
N GLN A 416 107.94 -28.78 55.62
CA GLN A 416 107.68 -27.87 54.50
C GLN A 416 106.63 -28.43 53.52
N ARG A 417 106.72 -29.72 53.16
CA ARG A 417 105.75 -30.36 52.27
C ARG A 417 104.36 -30.46 52.89
N VAL A 418 104.27 -30.68 54.20
CA VAL A 418 103.01 -30.71 54.93
C VAL A 418 102.38 -29.32 54.96
N ASP A 419 103.15 -28.26 55.18
CA ASP A 419 102.66 -26.88 55.13
C ASP A 419 102.15 -26.51 53.73
N GLU A 420 102.91 -26.83 52.68
CA GLU A 420 102.48 -26.64 51.29
C GLU A 420 101.19 -27.42 50.98
N GLY A 421 101.08 -28.65 51.48
CA GLY A 421 99.88 -29.48 51.37
C GLY A 421 98.67 -28.89 52.12
N ALA A 422 98.87 -28.39 53.33
CA ALA A 422 97.83 -27.74 54.14
C ALA A 422 97.27 -26.49 53.44
N VAL A 423 98.13 -25.67 52.83
CA VAL A 423 97.71 -24.50 52.05
C VAL A 423 96.90 -24.91 50.82
N LEU A 424 97.33 -25.93 50.07
CA LEU A 424 96.59 -26.42 48.90
C LEU A 424 95.21 -26.96 49.26
N ILE A 425 95.10 -27.76 50.33
CA ILE A 425 93.84 -28.31 50.81
C ILE A 425 92.93 -27.19 51.35
N GLY A 426 93.50 -26.20 52.05
CA GLY A 426 92.76 -25.01 52.50
C GLY A 426 92.13 -24.25 51.35
N ARG A 427 92.90 -23.98 50.28
CA ARG A 427 92.38 -23.36 49.05
C ARG A 427 91.31 -24.19 48.37
N ALA A 428 91.47 -25.52 48.32
CA ALA A 428 90.44 -26.41 47.81
C ALA A 428 89.15 -26.35 48.64
N GLY A 429 89.26 -26.24 49.97
CA GLY A 429 88.13 -26.02 50.87
C GLY A 429 87.40 -24.70 50.61
N GLU A 430 88.13 -23.62 50.37
CA GLU A 430 87.56 -22.30 50.02
C GLU A 430 86.78 -22.36 48.68
N SER A 431 87.36 -23.00 47.64
CA SER A 431 86.65 -23.22 46.37
C SER A 431 85.38 -24.05 46.52
N ILE A 432 85.37 -25.06 47.40
CA ILE A 432 84.15 -25.82 47.71
C ILE A 432 83.08 -24.91 48.34
N HIS A 433 83.48 -23.97 49.21
CA HIS A 433 82.55 -23.02 49.83
C HIS A 433 81.92 -22.08 48.78
N GLU A 434 82.71 -21.60 47.82
CA GLU A 434 82.20 -20.82 46.69
C GLU A 434 81.21 -21.62 45.83
N ILE A 435 81.49 -22.91 45.58
CA ILE A 435 80.58 -23.82 44.87
C ILE A 435 79.25 -23.95 45.61
N VAL A 436 79.28 -24.16 46.93
CA VAL A 436 78.04 -24.23 47.74
C VAL A 436 77.21 -22.94 47.59
N GLY A 437 77.86 -21.78 47.68
CA GLY A 437 77.19 -20.50 47.48
C GLY A 437 76.61 -20.32 46.07
N ALA A 438 77.30 -20.80 45.03
CA ALA A 438 76.81 -20.77 43.66
C ALA A 438 75.59 -21.68 43.46
N VAL A 439 75.63 -22.89 44.01
CA VAL A 439 74.51 -23.85 43.93
C VAL A 439 73.28 -23.36 44.70
N GLN A 440 73.46 -22.66 45.81
CA GLN A 440 72.36 -22.00 46.52
C GLN A 440 71.68 -20.92 45.66
N ARG A 441 72.46 -20.08 44.94
CA ARG A 441 71.88 -19.11 43.99
C ARG A 441 71.10 -19.77 42.87
N VAL A 442 71.61 -20.88 42.32
CA VAL A 442 70.88 -21.69 41.32
C VAL A 442 69.55 -22.20 41.90
N THR A 443 69.56 -22.70 43.14
CA THR A 443 68.35 -23.17 43.82
C THR A 443 67.30 -22.07 43.94
N THR A 444 67.71 -20.83 44.28
CA THR A 444 66.81 -19.67 44.33
C THR A 444 66.19 -19.36 42.97
N ILE A 445 67.01 -19.25 41.92
CA ILE A 445 66.52 -18.96 40.54
C ILE A 445 65.52 -20.02 40.08
N VAL A 446 65.82 -21.29 40.34
CA VAL A 446 64.93 -22.39 39.98
C VAL A 446 63.60 -22.33 40.75
N GLY A 447 63.63 -21.91 42.02
CA GLY A 447 62.42 -21.65 42.80
C GLY A 447 61.56 -20.52 42.22
N GLU A 448 62.19 -19.45 41.73
CA GLU A 448 61.52 -18.35 41.03
C GLU A 448 60.89 -18.83 39.72
N ILE A 449 61.59 -19.65 38.92
CA ILE A 449 61.06 -20.26 37.68
C ILE A 449 59.83 -21.13 37.98
N SER A 450 59.89 -21.97 39.01
CA SER A 450 58.74 -22.81 39.40
C SER A 450 57.53 -21.95 39.80
N SER A 451 57.75 -20.87 40.54
CA SER A 451 56.69 -19.96 40.98
C SER A 451 56.07 -19.21 39.79
N ALA A 452 56.90 -18.68 38.90
CA ALA A 452 56.46 -18.00 37.68
C ALA A 452 55.70 -18.96 36.74
N SER A 453 56.13 -20.22 36.63
CA SER A 453 55.44 -21.23 35.82
C SER A 453 54.05 -21.55 36.40
N GLN A 454 53.91 -21.60 37.72
CA GLN A 454 52.61 -21.80 38.39
C GLN A 454 51.65 -20.63 38.12
N GLU A 455 52.16 -19.39 38.17
CA GLU A 455 51.38 -18.19 37.86
C GLU A 455 50.97 -18.14 36.38
N GLN A 456 51.90 -18.45 35.46
CA GLN A 456 51.62 -18.57 34.03
C GLN A 456 50.54 -19.62 33.75
N SER A 457 50.58 -20.77 34.44
CA SER A 457 49.53 -21.79 34.30
C SER A 457 48.15 -21.25 34.69
N GLY A 458 48.07 -20.45 35.75
CA GLY A 458 46.83 -19.78 36.15
C GLY A 458 46.34 -18.77 35.11
N GLY A 459 47.25 -17.95 34.58
CA GLY A 459 46.94 -17.01 33.50
C GLY A 459 46.45 -17.69 32.23
N ILE A 460 47.08 -18.80 31.84
CA ILE A 460 46.69 -19.62 30.68
C ILE A 460 45.29 -20.21 30.88
N GLN A 461 44.95 -20.71 32.07
CA GLN A 461 43.58 -21.18 32.36
C GLN A 461 42.55 -20.07 32.17
N GLN A 462 42.86 -18.84 32.59
CA GLN A 462 41.96 -17.71 32.45
C GLN A 462 41.76 -17.30 30.98
N VAL A 463 42.82 -17.33 30.17
CA VAL A 463 42.72 -17.13 28.72
C VAL A 463 41.92 -18.26 28.06
N ASN A 464 42.07 -19.51 28.51
CA ASN A 464 41.29 -20.64 27.98
C ASN A 464 39.78 -20.45 28.21
N VAL A 465 39.38 -19.96 29.40
CA VAL A 465 37.98 -19.58 29.67
C VAL A 465 37.51 -18.48 28.70
N ALA A 466 38.34 -17.48 28.43
CA ALA A 466 37.99 -16.41 27.48
C ALA A 466 37.84 -16.94 26.04
N VAL A 467 38.73 -17.83 25.60
CA VAL A 467 38.64 -18.48 24.27
C VAL A 467 37.34 -19.29 24.16
N THR A 468 36.96 -20.03 25.20
CA THR A 468 35.70 -20.79 25.24
C THR A 468 34.48 -19.87 25.12
N GLN A 469 34.48 -18.72 25.81
CA GLN A 469 33.41 -17.73 25.69
C GLN A 469 33.35 -17.09 24.30
N MET A 470 34.51 -16.84 23.67
CA MET A 470 34.57 -16.35 22.29
C MET A 470 34.06 -17.38 21.30
N ASP A 471 34.32 -18.67 21.51
CA ASP A 471 33.76 -19.76 20.70
C ASP A 471 32.23 -19.81 20.80
N GLU A 472 31.66 -19.78 22.01
CA GLU A 472 30.20 -19.71 22.18
C GLU A 472 29.58 -18.48 21.50
N ALA A 473 30.23 -17.32 21.59
CA ALA A 473 29.77 -16.10 20.92
C ALA A 473 29.86 -16.23 19.39
N THR A 474 30.91 -16.89 18.88
CA THR A 474 31.10 -17.16 17.44
C THR A 474 30.01 -18.09 16.92
N GLN A 475 29.67 -19.15 17.65
CA GLN A 475 28.57 -20.05 17.30
C GLN A 475 27.21 -19.34 17.34
N ARG A 476 26.97 -18.47 18.33
CA ARG A 476 25.76 -17.64 18.37
C ARG A 476 25.69 -16.66 17.20
N ASN A 477 26.81 -16.07 16.79
CA ASN A 477 26.87 -15.21 15.62
C ASN A 477 26.53 -16.00 14.34
N ALA A 478 27.03 -17.22 14.19
CA ALA A 478 26.67 -18.07 13.05
C ALA A 478 25.15 -18.35 13.00
N ALA A 479 24.55 -18.72 14.14
CA ALA A 479 23.09 -18.92 14.23
C ALA A 479 22.30 -17.62 13.93
N LEU A 480 22.78 -16.47 14.43
CA LEU A 480 22.17 -15.17 14.15
C LEU A 480 22.27 -14.80 12.67
N VAL A 481 23.38 -15.11 12.00
CA VAL A 481 23.56 -14.87 10.56
C VAL A 481 22.58 -15.71 9.75
N GLU A 482 22.36 -16.98 10.10
CA GLU A 482 21.36 -17.83 9.45
C GLU A 482 19.94 -17.26 9.64
N GLN A 483 19.57 -16.90 10.87
CA GLN A 483 18.27 -16.31 11.17
C GLN A 483 18.05 -14.98 10.45
N ALA A 484 19.06 -14.11 10.46
CA ALA A 484 19.01 -12.82 9.78
C ALA A 484 18.87 -13.01 8.27
N THR A 485 19.59 -13.97 7.69
CA THR A 485 19.49 -14.27 6.25
C THR A 485 18.10 -14.75 5.87
N ALA A 486 17.50 -15.64 6.66
CA ALA A 486 16.11 -16.08 6.45
C ALA A 486 15.11 -14.91 6.57
N ALA A 487 15.27 -14.05 7.57
CA ALA A 487 14.42 -12.88 7.76
C ALA A 487 14.56 -11.87 6.60
N THR A 488 15.78 -11.61 6.15
CA THR A 488 16.06 -10.73 5.00
C THR A 488 15.47 -11.28 3.71
N GLN A 489 15.52 -12.59 3.50
CA GLN A 489 14.91 -13.21 2.33
C GLN A 489 13.38 -13.11 2.38
N ALA A 490 12.77 -13.32 3.54
CA ALA A 490 11.33 -13.10 3.73
C ALA A 490 10.92 -11.64 3.48
N LEU A 491 11.72 -10.65 3.90
CA LEU A 491 11.48 -9.24 3.59
C LEU A 491 11.56 -8.94 2.08
N ALA A 492 12.54 -9.51 1.39
CA ALA A 492 12.68 -9.38 -0.07
C ALA A 492 11.49 -10.01 -0.81
N GLU A 493 11.01 -11.17 -0.37
CA GLU A 493 9.81 -11.82 -0.90
C GLU A 493 8.56 -10.96 -0.65
N GLN A 494 8.40 -10.42 0.56
CA GLN A 494 7.27 -9.55 0.91
C GLN A 494 7.26 -8.25 0.08
N ALA A 495 8.43 -7.65 -0.14
CA ALA A 495 8.58 -6.49 -1.02
C ALA A 495 8.21 -6.84 -2.47
N SER A 496 8.63 -8.00 -2.97
CA SER A 496 8.27 -8.50 -4.30
C SER A 496 6.76 -8.74 -4.43
N ALA A 497 6.14 -9.32 -3.40
CA ALA A 497 4.70 -9.55 -3.33
C ALA A 497 3.91 -8.23 -3.30
N LEU A 498 4.36 -7.23 -2.54
CA LEU A 498 3.76 -5.89 -2.53
C LEU A 498 3.84 -5.24 -3.91
N ARG A 499 5.00 -5.29 -4.59
CA ARG A 499 5.13 -4.79 -5.96
C ARG A 499 4.18 -5.50 -6.93
N HIS A 500 4.07 -6.82 -6.85
CA HIS A 500 3.14 -7.58 -7.69
C HIS A 500 1.67 -7.23 -7.41
N ALA A 501 1.30 -7.08 -6.14
CA ALA A 501 -0.06 -6.73 -5.74
C ALA A 501 -0.49 -5.37 -6.31
N VAL A 502 0.43 -4.40 -6.33
CA VAL A 502 0.14 -3.07 -6.89
C VAL A 502 0.44 -2.95 -8.39
N ALA A 503 1.10 -3.93 -9.00
CA ALA A 503 1.41 -3.93 -10.44
C ALA A 503 0.17 -4.03 -11.34
N VAL A 504 -0.96 -4.51 -10.81
CA VAL A 504 -2.25 -4.45 -11.50
C VAL A 504 -2.67 -3.01 -11.80
N PHE A 505 -2.22 -2.05 -10.97
CA PHE A 505 -2.51 -0.63 -11.16
C PHE A 505 -1.51 0.02 -12.12
N ARG A 506 -2.02 0.46 -13.28
CA ARG A 506 -1.27 1.24 -14.27
C ARG A 506 -1.31 2.71 -13.86
N LEU A 507 -0.13 3.26 -13.58
CA LEU A 507 0.04 4.68 -13.26
C LEU A 507 0.29 5.49 -14.54
N PRO A 508 -0.18 6.74 -14.62
CA PRO A 508 0.19 7.64 -15.71
C PRO A 508 1.71 7.84 -15.69
N GLU A 509 2.35 7.77 -16.87
CA GLU A 509 3.75 8.17 -17.00
C GLU A 509 3.84 9.66 -16.63
N MET A 510 4.63 9.95 -15.60
CA MET A 510 4.97 11.34 -15.28
C MET A 510 5.87 11.85 -16.41
N ALA A 511 5.35 12.81 -17.18
CA ALA A 511 6.10 13.52 -18.22
C ALA A 511 7.19 14.42 -17.62
#